data_AF-A0AAW9J6F4-F1
#
_entry.id   AF-A0AAW9J6F4-F1
#
_cell.length_a   1.000
_cell.length_b   1.000
_cell.length_c   1.000
_cell.angle_alpha   90.00
_cell.angle_beta   90.00
_cell.angle_gamma   90.00
#
_symmetry.space_group_name_H-M   'P 1'
#
loop_
_entity.id
_entity.type
_entity.pdbx_description
1 polymer ?
#
loop_
_entity_poly.entity_id
_entity_poly.type
_entity_poly.pdbx_seq_one_letter_code
_entity_poly.pdbx_strand_id
1 'polypeptide(L)'
;ALVYPSILGLMNGTPLYTLFQGTMFESPVHITFLGIPVILMNYTSSVIPIIVATYFGGKIEKGFKKIIPDVVKTFLVPLFTLLVIVPLTFIVIGPITTWLSKMVGTGSLSLYNFSPIIAGLLLGAFWQVFVIFGLHWGLFPIMFLNMSTMGYDSVFAPMFAASFAQTAVVMAIFIKTKDEKMKSLSIPAIISGFFGVTEPAIYGITLPRIKTFVISCIGGAVGGAIIGFMGVKQYTMGGLGSFGFFNYINPANGDTSGAINALIAVGVAMAVSFVLTFV
;
A
#
# COMPACT_ATOMS: atom_id res chain seq x y z
N ALA A 1 -0.94 -16.16 14.95
CA ALA A 1 0.34 -16.89 15.04
C ALA A 1 1.49 -16.08 14.41
N LEU A 2 1.41 -15.69 13.14
CA LEU A 2 2.53 -15.08 12.40
C LEU A 2 3.05 -13.73 12.95
N VAL A 3 2.21 -13.00 13.72
CA VAL A 3 2.54 -11.70 14.34
C VAL A 3 2.71 -11.78 15.85
N TYR A 4 2.90 -12.99 16.41
CA TYR A 4 2.98 -13.16 17.86
C TYR A 4 4.30 -12.54 18.40
N PRO A 5 4.26 -11.71 19.46
CA PRO A 5 5.40 -10.91 19.89
C PRO A 5 6.67 -11.73 20.19
N SER A 6 6.53 -12.92 20.77
CA SER A 6 7.69 -13.77 21.04
C SER A 6 8.36 -14.30 19.77
N ILE A 7 7.61 -14.51 18.69
CA ILE A 7 8.17 -14.92 17.39
C ILE A 7 8.92 -13.76 16.73
N LEU A 8 8.37 -12.54 16.83
CA LEU A 8 9.04 -11.33 16.35
C LEU A 8 10.33 -11.03 17.14
N GLY A 9 10.32 -11.27 18.46
CA GLY A 9 11.48 -11.09 19.32
C GLY A 9 12.66 -12.02 18.99
N LEU A 10 12.39 -13.21 18.41
CA LEU A 10 13.45 -14.14 17.99
C LEU A 10 14.32 -13.59 16.85
N MET A 11 13.79 -12.65 16.06
CA MET A 11 14.55 -11.99 14.99
C MET A 11 15.59 -10.99 15.51
N ASN A 12 15.51 -10.59 16.78
CA ASN A 12 16.44 -9.63 17.38
C ASN A 12 17.66 -10.31 18.05
N GLY A 13 17.70 -11.65 18.07
CA GLY A 13 18.83 -12.42 18.59
C GLY A 13 19.96 -12.60 17.57
N THR A 14 21.11 -13.13 18.00
CA THR A 14 22.17 -13.52 17.06
C THR A 14 21.74 -14.73 16.24
N PRO A 15 21.89 -14.72 14.90
CA PRO A 15 21.56 -15.86 14.07
C PRO A 15 22.47 -17.05 14.39
N LEU A 16 21.90 -18.25 14.33
CA LEU A 16 22.62 -19.53 14.52
C LEU A 16 23.59 -19.76 13.36
N TYR A 17 23.13 -19.51 12.14
CA TYR A 17 23.89 -19.54 10.90
C TYR A 17 23.10 -18.82 9.80
N THR A 18 23.75 -18.52 8.68
CA THR A 18 23.12 -17.85 7.54
C THR A 18 23.06 -18.80 6.35
N LEU A 19 21.86 -19.01 5.81
CA LEU A 19 21.67 -19.76 4.58
C LEU A 19 21.92 -18.86 3.36
N PHE A 20 22.48 -19.43 2.30
CA PHE A 20 22.70 -18.77 1.00
C PHE A 20 23.49 -17.46 1.09
N GLN A 21 24.50 -17.42 1.97
CA GLN A 21 25.34 -16.25 2.20
C GLN A 21 25.96 -15.72 0.89
N GLY A 22 25.92 -14.41 0.69
CA GLY A 22 26.44 -13.75 -0.51
C GLY A 22 25.52 -13.82 -1.73
N THR A 23 24.31 -14.38 -1.59
CA THR A 23 23.30 -14.40 -2.66
C THR A 23 22.10 -13.53 -2.34
N MET A 24 21.24 -13.26 -3.32
CA MET A 24 19.99 -12.52 -3.09
C MET A 24 19.01 -13.21 -2.13
N PHE A 25 19.21 -14.52 -1.89
CA PHE A 25 18.42 -15.38 -1.01
C PHE A 25 19.00 -15.52 0.40
N GLU A 26 20.03 -14.73 0.73
CA GLU A 26 20.66 -14.74 2.05
C GLU A 26 19.61 -14.62 3.15
N SER A 27 19.59 -15.60 4.05
CA SER A 27 18.56 -15.75 5.07
C SER A 27 19.17 -16.14 6.43
N PRO A 28 19.18 -15.24 7.42
CA PRO A 28 19.70 -15.55 8.75
C PRO A 28 18.72 -16.46 9.50
N VAL A 29 19.20 -17.62 9.95
CA VAL A 29 18.40 -18.61 10.67
C VAL A 29 18.56 -18.40 12.16
N HIS A 30 17.45 -18.10 12.83
CA HIS A 30 17.44 -17.83 14.28
C HIS A 30 16.88 -19.00 15.09
N ILE A 31 16.05 -19.84 14.48
CA ILE A 31 15.48 -21.03 15.11
C ILE A 31 15.41 -22.20 14.13
N THR A 32 15.30 -23.41 14.67
CA THR A 32 14.99 -24.61 13.91
C THR A 32 13.70 -25.23 14.43
N PHE A 33 12.93 -25.86 13.55
CA PHE A 33 11.75 -26.64 13.88
C PHE A 33 12.00 -28.08 13.45
N LEU A 34 12.09 -29.00 14.42
CA LEU A 34 12.43 -30.41 14.17
C LEU A 34 13.74 -30.58 13.35
N GLY A 35 14.73 -29.71 13.60
CA GLY A 35 16.00 -29.69 12.86
C GLY A 35 15.95 -28.97 11.50
N ILE A 36 14.77 -28.56 11.04
CA ILE A 36 14.62 -27.79 9.80
C ILE A 36 14.82 -26.29 10.11
N PRO A 37 15.67 -25.57 9.37
CA PRO A 37 15.81 -24.13 9.53
C PRO A 37 14.49 -23.41 9.28
N VAL A 38 14.13 -22.52 10.18
CA VAL A 38 13.00 -21.60 9.99
C VAL A 38 13.54 -20.22 9.68
N ILE A 39 13.20 -19.71 8.50
CA ILE A 39 13.54 -18.34 8.12
C ILE A 39 12.44 -17.44 8.67
N LEU A 40 12.76 -16.77 9.77
CA LEU A 40 11.85 -15.84 10.43
C LEU A 40 11.79 -14.52 9.69
N MET A 41 10.58 -13.96 9.66
CA MET A 41 10.23 -12.82 8.84
C MET A 41 9.26 -11.91 9.57
N ASN A 42 9.35 -10.61 9.30
CA ASN A 42 8.38 -9.67 9.83
C ASN A 42 7.09 -9.73 9.01
N TYR A 43 6.11 -10.51 9.49
CA TYR A 43 4.82 -10.67 8.83
C TYR A 43 3.84 -9.51 9.05
N THR A 44 4.19 -8.55 9.93
CA THR A 44 3.30 -7.46 10.37
C THR A 44 2.85 -6.55 9.23
N SER A 45 3.65 -6.45 8.17
CA SER A 45 3.35 -5.65 6.97
C SER A 45 3.37 -6.48 5.69
N SER A 46 3.29 -7.81 5.79
CA SER A 46 3.38 -8.71 4.63
C SER A 46 1.98 -9.10 4.14
N VAL A 47 1.71 -8.93 2.85
CA VAL A 47 0.42 -9.30 2.24
C VAL A 47 0.52 -10.62 1.47
N ILE A 48 1.57 -10.78 0.66
CA ILE A 48 1.76 -11.95 -0.20
C ILE A 48 1.84 -13.27 0.59
N PRO A 49 2.64 -13.39 1.66
CA PRO A 49 2.71 -14.63 2.44
C PRO A 49 1.35 -15.03 3.04
N ILE A 50 0.55 -14.04 3.46
CA ILE A 50 -0.77 -14.27 4.06
C ILE A 50 -1.76 -14.79 3.02
N ILE A 51 -1.80 -14.21 1.82
CA ILE A 51 -2.68 -14.68 0.74
C ILE A 51 -2.35 -16.13 0.38
N VAL A 52 -1.07 -16.45 0.23
CA VAL A 52 -0.63 -17.81 -0.13
C VAL A 52 -0.92 -18.78 1.02
N ALA A 53 -0.61 -18.41 2.27
CA ALA A 53 -0.88 -19.24 3.44
C ALA A 53 -2.38 -19.50 3.64
N THR A 54 -3.24 -18.50 3.47
CA THR A 54 -4.70 -18.68 3.60
C THR A 54 -5.28 -19.52 2.46
N TYR A 55 -4.76 -19.38 1.24
CA TYR A 55 -5.14 -20.23 0.11
C TYR A 55 -4.84 -21.71 0.36
N PHE A 56 -3.60 -22.03 0.79
CA PHE A 56 -3.24 -23.41 1.13
C PHE A 56 -3.95 -23.88 2.40
N GLY A 57 -4.11 -23.02 3.40
CA GLY A 57 -4.88 -23.28 4.61
C GLY A 57 -6.32 -23.70 4.31
N GLY A 58 -6.99 -22.99 3.41
CA GLY A 58 -8.35 -23.35 2.97
C GLY A 58 -8.44 -24.70 2.23
N LYS A 59 -7.38 -25.10 1.52
CA LYS A 59 -7.30 -26.44 0.90
C LYS A 59 -7.11 -27.53 1.96
N ILE A 60 -6.21 -27.31 2.91
CA ILE A 60 -5.95 -28.22 4.04
C ILE A 60 -7.21 -28.40 4.87
N GLU A 61 -7.90 -27.30 5.20
CA GLU A 61 -9.15 -27.31 5.96
C GLU A 61 -10.24 -28.12 5.25
N LYS A 62 -10.39 -27.92 3.93
CA LYS A 62 -11.32 -28.72 3.11
C LYS A 62 -10.97 -30.21 3.13
N GLY A 63 -9.69 -30.56 3.19
CA GLY A 63 -9.23 -31.94 3.36
C GLY A 63 -9.68 -32.51 4.71
N PHE A 64 -9.39 -31.81 5.80
CA PHE A 64 -9.80 -32.23 7.15
C PHE A 64 -11.32 -32.33 7.32
N LYS A 65 -12.11 -31.43 6.72
CA LYS A 65 -13.58 -31.52 6.73
C LYS A 65 -14.14 -32.80 6.13
N LYS A 66 -13.41 -33.45 5.21
CA LYS A 66 -13.81 -34.72 4.60
C LYS A 66 -13.47 -35.94 5.47
N ILE A 67 -12.40 -35.84 6.25
CA ILE A 67 -11.86 -36.97 7.02
C ILE A 67 -12.44 -37.00 8.44
N ILE A 68 -12.68 -35.82 9.03
CA ILE A 68 -13.05 -35.68 10.45
C ILE A 68 -14.57 -35.85 10.62
N PRO A 69 -15.04 -36.67 11.58
CA PRO A 69 -16.47 -36.86 11.87
C PRO A 69 -17.18 -35.57 12.31
N ASP A 70 -18.47 -35.42 11.96
CA ASP A 70 -19.25 -34.19 12.23
C ASP A 70 -19.31 -33.80 13.72
N VAL A 71 -19.39 -34.78 14.62
CA VAL A 71 -19.48 -34.59 16.08
C VAL A 71 -18.30 -33.77 16.64
N VAL A 72 -17.13 -33.88 16.01
CA VAL A 72 -15.88 -33.25 16.49
C VAL A 72 -15.32 -32.20 15.52
N LYS A 73 -16.02 -31.97 14.42
CA LYS A 73 -15.55 -31.17 13.28
C LYS A 73 -15.32 -29.70 13.64
N THR A 74 -16.13 -29.16 14.55
CA THR A 74 -16.06 -27.75 14.99
C THR A 74 -14.77 -27.40 15.72
N PHE A 75 -14.10 -28.35 16.37
CA PHE A 75 -12.85 -28.10 17.09
C PHE A 75 -11.63 -28.74 16.43
N LEU A 76 -11.74 -29.98 15.91
CA LEU A 76 -10.58 -30.68 15.33
C LEU A 76 -10.18 -30.14 13.97
N VAL A 77 -11.12 -29.71 13.12
CA VAL A 77 -10.77 -29.18 11.80
C VAL A 77 -9.93 -27.90 11.92
N PRO A 78 -10.34 -26.87 12.68
CA PRO A 78 -9.49 -25.68 12.84
C PRO A 78 -8.14 -26.00 13.51
N LEU A 79 -8.13 -26.87 14.52
CA LEU A 79 -6.91 -27.28 15.24
C LEU A 79 -5.88 -27.91 14.29
N PHE A 80 -6.26 -28.96 13.56
CA PHE A 80 -5.34 -29.65 12.66
C PHE A 80 -4.96 -28.80 11.45
N THR A 81 -5.88 -27.98 10.95
CA THR A 81 -5.57 -27.02 9.89
C THR A 81 -4.46 -26.08 10.35
N LEU A 82 -4.57 -25.50 11.55
CA LEU A 82 -3.53 -24.63 12.11
C LEU A 82 -2.22 -25.38 12.38
N LEU A 83 -2.29 -26.61 12.91
CA LEU A 83 -1.13 -27.44 13.20
C LEU A 83 -0.29 -27.73 11.95
N VAL A 84 -0.92 -27.82 10.77
CA VAL A 84 -0.22 -28.03 9.51
C VAL A 84 0.18 -26.71 8.85
N ILE A 85 -0.76 -25.75 8.71
CA ILE A 85 -0.50 -24.54 7.93
C ILE A 85 0.50 -23.61 8.62
N VAL A 86 0.57 -23.58 9.95
CA VAL A 86 1.49 -22.68 10.67
C VAL A 86 2.96 -23.09 10.44
N PRO A 87 3.39 -24.34 10.70
CA PRO A 87 4.75 -24.78 10.35
C PRO A 87 5.03 -24.69 8.85
N LEU A 88 4.08 -25.08 8.01
CA LEU A 88 4.23 -24.97 6.55
C LEU A 88 4.48 -23.53 6.11
N THR A 89 3.81 -22.58 6.76
CA THR A 89 3.99 -21.16 6.47
C THR A 89 5.39 -20.69 6.84
N PHE A 90 5.91 -21.07 8.01
CA PHE A 90 7.23 -20.66 8.45
C PHE A 90 8.39 -21.35 7.69
N ILE A 91 8.22 -22.61 7.31
CA ILE A 91 9.30 -23.43 6.72
C ILE A 91 9.35 -23.29 5.20
N VAL A 92 8.20 -23.14 4.53
CA VAL A 92 8.11 -23.21 3.06
C VAL A 92 7.52 -21.95 2.47
N ILE A 93 6.29 -21.58 2.86
CA ILE A 93 5.56 -20.49 2.18
C ILE A 93 6.27 -19.15 2.42
N GLY A 94 6.63 -18.84 3.66
CA GLY A 94 7.32 -17.63 4.07
C GLY A 94 8.59 -17.37 3.27
N PRO A 95 9.60 -18.27 3.31
CA PRO A 95 10.84 -18.11 2.54
C PRO A 95 10.59 -17.89 1.04
N ILE A 96 9.79 -18.77 0.42
CA ILE A 96 9.53 -18.72 -1.03
C ILE A 96 8.85 -17.40 -1.41
N THR A 97 7.76 -17.07 -0.72
CA THR A 97 7.00 -15.85 -1.02
C THR A 97 7.81 -14.61 -0.78
N THR A 98 8.73 -14.62 0.18
CA THR A 98 9.64 -13.50 0.43
C THR A 98 10.70 -13.33 -0.62
N TRP A 99 11.33 -14.40 -1.09
CA TRP A 99 12.33 -14.27 -2.13
C TRP A 99 11.68 -13.74 -3.41
N LEU A 100 10.49 -14.27 -3.77
CA LEU A 100 9.68 -13.75 -4.87
C LEU A 100 9.29 -12.27 -4.67
N SER A 101 8.85 -11.95 -3.46
CA SER A 101 8.53 -10.59 -3.02
C SER A 101 9.71 -9.64 -3.21
N LYS A 102 10.91 -10.01 -2.76
CA LYS A 102 12.14 -9.22 -2.91
C LYS A 102 12.45 -8.97 -4.40
N MET A 103 12.29 -9.98 -5.25
CA MET A 103 12.47 -9.82 -6.70
C MET A 103 11.48 -8.83 -7.30
N VAL A 104 10.20 -8.93 -6.95
CA VAL A 104 9.15 -8.03 -7.43
C VAL A 104 9.37 -6.60 -6.92
N GLY A 105 9.72 -6.43 -5.65
CA GLY A 105 10.02 -5.13 -5.06
C GLY A 105 11.23 -4.46 -5.71
N THR A 106 12.33 -5.20 -5.87
CA THR A 106 13.51 -4.70 -6.59
C THR A 106 13.18 -4.36 -8.04
N GLY A 107 12.45 -5.21 -8.76
CA GLY A 107 12.04 -4.93 -10.15
C GLY A 107 11.17 -3.68 -10.27
N SER A 108 10.21 -3.50 -9.35
CA SER A 108 9.32 -2.33 -9.32
C SER A 108 10.12 -1.06 -9.02
N LEU A 109 11.06 -1.11 -8.07
CA LEU A 109 11.93 0.02 -7.77
C LEU A 109 12.90 0.32 -8.94
N SER A 110 13.43 -0.70 -9.62
CA SER A 110 14.29 -0.50 -10.80
C SER A 110 13.53 0.22 -11.91
N LEU A 111 12.27 -0.14 -12.15
CA LEU A 111 11.42 0.55 -13.12
C LEU A 111 11.15 2.00 -12.71
N TYR A 112 10.88 2.24 -11.43
CA TYR A 112 10.69 3.58 -10.89
C TYR A 112 11.97 4.43 -11.02
N ASN A 113 13.13 3.85 -10.70
CA ASN A 113 14.43 4.53 -10.76
C ASN A 113 14.90 4.81 -12.20
N PHE A 114 14.31 4.17 -13.22
CA PHE A 114 14.55 4.56 -14.61
C PHE A 114 14.12 6.01 -14.87
N SER A 115 12.97 6.42 -14.32
CA SER A 115 12.56 7.83 -14.29
C SER A 115 11.51 8.07 -13.21
N PRO A 116 11.93 8.50 -12.01
CA PRO A 116 11.01 8.80 -10.90
C PRO A 116 9.97 9.87 -11.27
N ILE A 117 10.39 10.85 -12.09
CA ILE A 117 9.52 11.94 -12.56
C ILE A 117 8.42 11.40 -13.47
N ILE A 118 8.76 10.58 -14.47
CA ILE A 118 7.77 10.02 -15.41
C ILE A 118 6.87 9.02 -14.68
N ALA A 119 7.43 8.17 -13.82
CA ALA A 119 6.66 7.24 -13.00
C ALA A 119 5.66 7.98 -12.11
N GLY A 120 6.13 9.04 -11.43
CA GLY A 120 5.28 9.88 -10.60
C GLY A 120 4.20 10.63 -11.39
N LEU A 121 4.54 11.14 -12.56
CA LEU A 121 3.59 11.80 -13.47
C LEU A 121 2.46 10.85 -13.87
N LEU A 122 2.81 9.64 -14.34
CA LEU A 122 1.83 8.64 -14.79
C LEU A 122 0.96 8.15 -13.64
N LEU A 123 1.57 7.81 -12.49
CA LEU A 123 0.81 7.35 -11.35
C LEU A 123 -0.12 8.43 -10.81
N GLY A 124 0.34 9.67 -10.71
CA GLY A 124 -0.50 10.80 -10.34
C GLY A 124 -1.64 11.06 -11.33
N ALA A 125 -1.39 10.94 -12.63
CA ALA A 125 -2.37 11.14 -13.68
C ALA A 125 -3.47 10.07 -13.67
N PHE A 126 -3.08 8.80 -13.54
CA PHE A 126 -3.98 7.67 -13.67
C PHE A 126 -4.58 7.20 -12.34
N TRP A 127 -4.14 7.75 -11.19
CA TRP A 127 -4.66 7.31 -9.90
C TRP A 127 -6.19 7.39 -9.80
N GLN A 128 -6.77 8.53 -10.18
CA GLN A 128 -8.22 8.71 -10.15
C GLN A 128 -8.96 7.78 -11.12
N VAL A 129 -8.30 7.39 -12.23
CA VAL A 129 -8.82 6.36 -13.15
C VAL A 129 -8.83 4.99 -12.48
N PHE A 130 -7.77 4.63 -11.75
CA PHE A 130 -7.72 3.39 -10.96
C PHE A 130 -8.75 3.39 -9.82
N VAL A 131 -9.12 4.55 -9.28
CA VAL A 131 -10.20 4.66 -8.29
C VAL A 131 -11.56 4.32 -8.93
N ILE A 132 -11.84 4.82 -10.14
CA ILE A 132 -13.09 4.51 -10.87
C ILE A 132 -13.27 3.00 -11.06
N PHE A 133 -12.20 2.30 -11.45
CA PHE A 133 -12.26 0.86 -11.72
C PHE A 133 -11.98 -0.02 -10.49
N GLY A 134 -11.76 0.58 -9.32
CA GLY A 134 -11.36 -0.15 -8.10
C GLY A 134 -9.98 -0.83 -8.16
N LEU A 135 -9.23 -0.61 -9.24
CA LEU A 135 -7.92 -1.23 -9.49
C LEU A 135 -6.86 -0.76 -8.49
N HIS A 136 -7.03 0.41 -7.89
CA HIS A 136 -6.10 0.95 -6.90
C HIS A 136 -5.89 0.02 -5.70
N TRP A 137 -6.93 -0.68 -5.22
CA TRP A 137 -6.79 -1.68 -4.14
C TRP A 137 -5.92 -2.87 -4.54
N GLY A 138 -5.89 -3.22 -5.83
CA GLY A 138 -5.00 -4.26 -6.37
C GLY A 138 -3.52 -3.88 -6.34
N LEU A 139 -3.21 -2.59 -6.20
CA LEU A 139 -1.84 -2.07 -6.17
C LEU A 139 -1.25 -2.01 -4.75
N PHE A 140 -2.10 -1.93 -3.71
CA PHE A 140 -1.68 -1.88 -2.31
C PHE A 140 -0.79 -3.06 -1.87
N PRO A 141 -1.01 -4.31 -2.31
CA PRO A 141 -0.10 -5.41 -2.01
C PRO A 141 1.35 -5.14 -2.45
N ILE A 142 1.55 -4.42 -3.56
CA ILE A 142 2.89 -4.06 -4.06
C ILE A 142 3.50 -2.96 -3.19
N MET A 143 2.72 -1.98 -2.75
CA MET A 143 3.17 -0.97 -1.80
C MET A 143 3.61 -1.60 -0.47
N PHE A 144 2.79 -2.48 0.12
CA PHE A 144 3.16 -3.19 1.35
C PHE A 144 4.38 -4.08 1.16
N LEU A 145 4.50 -4.69 -0.01
CA LEU A 145 5.68 -5.45 -0.37
C LEU A 145 6.94 -4.57 -0.36
N ASN A 146 6.90 -3.40 -0.98
CA ASN A 146 8.01 -2.46 -1.00
C ASN A 146 8.40 -2.02 0.42
N MET A 147 7.40 -1.70 1.25
CA MET A 147 7.63 -1.32 2.66
C MET A 147 8.25 -2.47 3.47
N SER A 148 7.78 -3.70 3.27
CA SER A 148 8.30 -4.88 3.97
C SER A 148 9.72 -5.26 3.54
N THR A 149 10.10 -4.96 2.30
CA THR A 149 11.39 -5.38 1.73
C THR A 149 12.46 -4.28 1.80
N MET A 150 12.07 -3.03 1.61
CA MET A 150 12.96 -1.87 1.54
C MET A 150 12.83 -0.93 2.74
N GLY A 151 11.82 -1.12 3.59
CA GLY A 151 11.49 -0.22 4.71
C GLY A 151 10.68 1.01 4.30
N TYR A 152 10.42 1.20 3.00
CA TYR A 152 9.64 2.30 2.46
C TYR A 152 9.07 1.95 1.08
N ASP A 153 8.08 2.73 0.64
CA ASP A 153 7.58 2.75 -0.72
C ASP A 153 7.79 4.13 -1.36
N SER A 154 8.50 4.16 -2.49
CA SER A 154 8.61 5.35 -3.35
C SER A 154 7.75 5.25 -4.59
N VAL A 155 7.32 4.04 -4.96
CA VAL A 155 6.64 3.80 -6.23
C VAL A 155 5.24 4.40 -6.19
N PHE A 156 4.48 4.18 -5.11
CA PHE A 156 3.10 4.64 -4.98
C PHE A 156 2.95 5.96 -4.21
N ALA A 157 4.00 6.47 -3.57
CA ALA A 157 3.99 7.81 -2.95
C ALA A 157 3.40 8.92 -3.85
N PRO A 158 3.68 8.97 -5.18
CA PRO A 158 3.09 9.95 -6.10
C PRO A 158 1.56 10.02 -6.14
N MET A 159 0.87 8.94 -5.76
CA MET A 159 -0.61 8.90 -5.73
C MET A 159 -1.22 9.93 -4.79
N PHE A 160 -0.49 10.32 -3.75
CA PHE A 160 -0.99 11.13 -2.66
C PHE A 160 -1.49 12.50 -3.12
N ALA A 161 -0.78 13.12 -4.08
CA ALA A 161 -1.18 14.41 -4.64
C ALA A 161 -2.50 14.34 -5.43
N ALA A 162 -2.83 13.19 -6.02
CA ALA A 162 -4.02 13.03 -6.86
C ALA A 162 -5.33 13.20 -6.06
N SER A 163 -5.36 12.80 -4.78
CA SER A 163 -6.56 12.96 -3.95
C SER A 163 -6.85 14.43 -3.60
N PHE A 164 -5.79 15.19 -3.34
CA PHE A 164 -5.91 16.63 -3.09
C PHE A 164 -6.18 17.42 -4.36
N ALA A 165 -5.58 17.03 -5.49
CA ALA A 165 -5.88 17.59 -6.80
C ALA A 165 -7.38 17.46 -7.14
N GLN A 166 -7.97 16.29 -6.88
CA GLN A 166 -9.39 16.03 -7.05
C GLN A 166 -10.25 16.90 -6.11
N THR A 167 -9.83 17.03 -4.86
CA THR A 167 -10.50 17.89 -3.87
C THR A 167 -10.48 19.36 -4.30
N ALA A 168 -9.36 19.84 -4.85
CA ALA A 168 -9.20 21.21 -5.32
C ALA A 168 -10.09 21.53 -6.53
N VAL A 169 -10.28 20.58 -7.45
CA VAL A 169 -11.26 20.73 -8.55
C VAL A 169 -12.67 20.91 -7.98
N VAL A 170 -13.07 20.12 -6.99
CA VAL A 170 -14.41 20.26 -6.38
C VAL A 170 -14.54 21.57 -5.61
N MET A 171 -13.49 22.02 -4.91
CA MET A 171 -13.48 23.35 -4.29
C MET A 171 -13.67 24.47 -5.32
N ALA A 172 -13.03 24.36 -6.48
CA ALA A 172 -13.21 25.32 -7.56
C ALA A 172 -14.64 25.31 -8.12
N ILE A 173 -15.23 24.13 -8.32
CA ILE A 173 -16.62 23.99 -8.74
C ILE A 173 -17.57 24.61 -7.71
N PHE A 174 -17.35 24.35 -6.41
CA PHE A 174 -18.16 24.90 -5.32
C PHE A 174 -18.22 26.43 -5.33
N ILE A 175 -17.07 27.08 -5.56
CA ILE A 175 -16.99 28.54 -5.61
C ILE A 175 -17.60 29.09 -6.90
N LYS A 176 -17.39 28.43 -8.05
CA LYS A 176 -17.83 28.89 -9.38
C LYS A 176 -19.33 28.66 -9.61
N THR A 177 -19.92 27.63 -9.02
CA THR A 177 -21.31 27.25 -9.28
C THR A 177 -22.31 28.12 -8.51
N LYS A 178 -23.42 28.46 -9.17
CA LYS A 178 -24.59 29.10 -8.53
C LYS A 178 -25.70 28.10 -8.20
N ASP A 179 -25.55 26.85 -8.65
CA ASP A 179 -26.54 25.79 -8.44
C ASP A 179 -26.46 25.26 -7.00
N GLU A 180 -27.55 25.42 -6.25
CA GLU A 180 -27.63 25.04 -4.83
C GLU A 180 -27.48 23.53 -4.62
N LYS A 181 -27.94 22.70 -5.56
CA LYS A 181 -27.77 21.25 -5.49
C LYS A 181 -26.28 20.89 -5.62
N MET A 182 -25.56 21.51 -6.55
CA MET A 182 -24.12 21.32 -6.74
C MET A 182 -23.32 21.79 -5.53
N LYS A 183 -23.71 22.93 -4.93
CA LYS A 183 -23.07 23.41 -3.69
C LYS A 183 -23.26 22.41 -2.55
N SER A 184 -24.49 21.95 -2.34
CA SER A 184 -24.84 20.98 -1.30
C SER A 184 -24.08 19.66 -1.45
N LEU A 185 -23.86 19.18 -2.69
CA LEU A 185 -23.05 17.99 -2.96
C LEU A 185 -21.55 18.22 -2.78
N SER A 186 -21.05 19.43 -3.08
CA SER A 186 -19.62 19.73 -3.07
C SER A 186 -19.03 19.77 -1.66
N ILE A 187 -19.75 20.33 -0.68
CA ILE A 187 -19.27 20.43 0.71
C ILE A 187 -18.87 19.05 1.30
N PRO A 188 -19.75 18.04 1.34
CA PRO A 188 -19.39 16.73 1.89
C PRO A 188 -18.30 16.05 1.04
N ALA A 189 -18.28 16.25 -0.28
CA ALA A 189 -17.23 15.73 -1.14
C ALA A 189 -15.85 16.36 -0.87
N ILE A 190 -15.79 17.65 -0.56
CA ILE A 190 -14.55 18.35 -0.18
C ILE A 190 -14.05 17.84 1.17
N ILE A 191 -14.93 17.71 2.17
CA ILE A 191 -14.58 17.18 3.49
C ILE A 191 -14.04 15.75 3.35
N SER A 192 -14.75 14.90 2.61
CA SER A 192 -14.31 13.53 2.30
C SER A 192 -12.93 13.51 1.63
N GLY A 193 -12.73 14.35 0.62
CA GLY A 193 -11.48 14.46 -0.11
C GLY A 193 -10.30 14.91 0.76
N PHE A 194 -10.53 15.83 1.70
CA PHE A 194 -9.53 16.26 2.68
C PHE A 194 -9.08 15.12 3.61
N PHE A 195 -9.96 14.15 3.87
CA PHE A 195 -9.62 12.92 4.61
C PHE A 195 -9.22 11.75 3.69
N GLY A 196 -8.97 12.02 2.41
CA GLY A 196 -8.39 11.07 1.47
C GLY A 196 -9.38 10.14 0.77
N VAL A 197 -10.69 10.34 0.96
CA VAL A 197 -11.75 9.58 0.32
C VAL A 197 -12.33 10.42 -0.82
N THR A 198 -12.10 9.99 -2.05
CA THR A 198 -12.35 10.81 -3.27
C THR A 198 -13.58 10.36 -4.05
N GLU A 199 -14.16 9.24 -3.70
CA GLU A 199 -15.31 8.62 -4.37
C GLU A 199 -16.52 9.57 -4.42
N PRO A 200 -16.89 10.32 -3.36
CA PRO A 200 -17.98 11.29 -3.45
C PRO A 200 -17.69 12.41 -4.46
N ALA A 201 -16.44 12.86 -4.54
CA ALA A 201 -15.99 13.88 -5.50
C ALA A 201 -15.95 13.36 -6.94
N ILE A 202 -15.49 12.12 -7.15
CA ILE A 202 -15.45 11.47 -8.45
C ILE A 202 -16.88 11.25 -8.96
N TYR A 203 -17.63 10.37 -8.30
CA TYR A 203 -18.91 9.91 -8.80
C TYR A 203 -20.00 10.97 -8.71
N GLY A 204 -19.98 11.81 -7.66
CA GLY A 204 -21.01 12.81 -7.44
C GLY A 204 -20.87 14.07 -8.29
N ILE A 205 -19.66 14.43 -8.72
CA ILE A 205 -19.38 15.79 -9.21
C ILE A 205 -18.56 15.80 -10.50
N THR A 206 -17.38 15.18 -10.49
CA THR A 206 -16.39 15.33 -11.58
C THR A 206 -16.55 14.31 -12.70
N LEU A 207 -16.91 13.05 -12.42
CA LEU A 207 -17.07 12.03 -13.44
C LEU A 207 -18.20 12.35 -14.44
N PRO A 208 -19.39 12.84 -14.02
CA PRO A 208 -20.40 13.36 -14.95
C PRO A 208 -19.92 14.56 -15.77
N ARG A 209 -18.84 15.23 -15.33
CA ARG A 209 -18.21 16.41 -15.95
C ARG A 209 -16.79 16.07 -16.36
N ILE A 210 -16.63 15.15 -17.31
CA ILE A 210 -15.33 14.56 -17.65
C ILE A 210 -14.16 15.56 -17.80
N LYS A 211 -14.43 16.80 -18.26
CA LYS A 211 -13.42 17.87 -18.31
C LYS A 211 -12.80 18.17 -16.93
N THR A 212 -13.61 18.31 -15.89
CA THR A 212 -13.12 18.61 -14.53
C THR A 212 -12.44 17.40 -13.91
N PHE A 213 -12.89 16.18 -14.24
CA PHE A 213 -12.16 14.96 -13.89
C PHE A 213 -10.78 14.87 -14.56
N VAL A 214 -10.66 15.23 -15.85
CA VAL A 214 -9.36 15.27 -16.53
C VAL A 214 -8.45 16.34 -15.92
N ILE A 215 -8.99 17.49 -15.52
CA ILE A 215 -8.21 18.54 -14.83
C ILE A 215 -7.63 18.03 -13.51
N SER A 216 -8.38 17.25 -12.72
CA SER A 216 -7.83 16.68 -11.49
C SER A 216 -6.74 15.65 -11.77
N CYS A 217 -6.86 14.88 -12.84
CA CYS A 217 -5.80 13.98 -13.31
C CYS A 217 -4.55 14.76 -13.70
N ILE A 218 -4.69 15.92 -14.37
CA ILE A 218 -3.56 16.80 -14.71
C ILE A 218 -2.89 17.34 -13.43
N GLY A 219 -3.66 17.85 -12.47
CA GLY A 219 -3.08 18.31 -11.20
C GLY A 219 -2.41 17.17 -10.42
N GLY A 220 -3.02 15.98 -10.44
CA GLY A 220 -2.44 14.75 -9.90
C GLY A 220 -1.12 14.38 -10.57
N ALA A 221 -1.04 14.51 -11.89
CA ALA A 221 0.17 14.27 -12.67
C ALA A 221 1.30 15.23 -12.28
N VAL A 222 1.00 16.52 -12.12
CA VAL A 222 1.99 17.54 -11.70
C VAL A 222 2.47 17.24 -10.28
N GLY A 223 1.56 17.01 -9.34
CA GLY A 223 1.93 16.67 -7.96
C GLY A 223 2.72 15.37 -7.87
N GLY A 224 2.29 14.34 -8.60
CA GLY A 224 2.99 13.05 -8.67
C GLY A 224 4.39 13.17 -9.24
N ALA A 225 4.57 13.97 -10.30
CA ALA A 225 5.90 14.26 -10.87
C ALA A 225 6.82 14.97 -9.87
N ILE A 226 6.29 15.91 -9.09
CA ILE A 226 7.06 16.61 -8.03
C ILE A 226 7.43 15.65 -6.92
N ILE A 227 6.51 14.81 -6.44
CA ILE A 227 6.79 13.77 -5.44
C ILE A 227 7.90 12.84 -5.96
N GLY A 228 7.80 12.45 -7.22
CA GLY A 228 8.79 11.61 -7.90
C GLY A 228 10.16 12.27 -7.98
N PHE A 229 10.21 13.54 -8.38
CA PHE A 229 11.43 14.35 -8.45
C PHE A 229 12.09 14.56 -7.08
N MET A 230 11.29 14.84 -6.05
CA MET A 230 11.76 15.07 -4.68
C MET A 230 12.11 13.77 -3.94
N GLY A 231 11.94 12.61 -4.56
CA GLY A 231 12.34 11.31 -4.01
C GLY A 231 11.60 10.96 -2.71
N VAL A 232 10.35 11.37 -2.57
CA VAL A 232 9.56 11.14 -1.36
C VAL A 232 9.40 9.64 -1.10
N LYS A 233 9.52 9.26 0.17
CA LYS A 233 9.44 7.88 0.65
C LYS A 233 8.32 7.75 1.66
N GLN A 234 7.41 6.81 1.43
CA GLN A 234 6.36 6.45 2.36
C GLN A 234 6.83 5.32 3.27
N TYR A 235 6.91 5.55 4.57
CA TYR A 235 7.46 4.57 5.53
C TYR A 235 6.37 3.78 6.27
N THR A 236 5.19 4.38 6.44
CA THR A 236 4.08 3.75 7.14
C THR A 236 2.78 3.92 6.35
N MET A 237 1.79 3.07 6.62
CA MET A 237 0.44 3.23 6.09
C MET A 237 -0.49 3.47 7.27
N GLY A 238 -0.57 4.74 7.67
CA GLY A 238 -1.40 5.22 8.76
C GLY A 238 -2.64 5.95 8.25
N GLY A 239 -2.76 7.23 8.60
CA GLY A 239 -3.90 8.06 8.21
C GLY A 239 -3.98 8.32 6.71
N LEU A 240 -5.20 8.60 6.23
CA LEU A 240 -5.48 9.05 4.87
C LEU A 240 -5.66 10.59 4.83
N GLY A 241 -5.64 11.15 3.62
CA GLY A 241 -5.81 12.59 3.41
C GLY A 241 -4.76 13.39 4.16
N SER A 242 -5.19 14.42 4.90
CA SER A 242 -4.30 15.28 5.68
C SER A 242 -3.53 14.55 6.79
N PHE A 243 -4.04 13.43 7.30
CA PHE A 243 -3.26 12.60 8.23
C PHE A 243 -2.20 11.75 7.52
N GLY A 244 -2.28 11.64 6.19
CA GLY A 244 -1.32 10.90 5.37
C GLY A 244 0.05 11.56 5.29
N PHE A 245 0.19 12.86 5.61
CA PHE A 245 1.51 13.51 5.64
C PHE A 245 2.46 12.83 6.65
N PHE A 246 1.94 12.29 7.75
CA PHE A 246 2.73 11.58 8.75
C PHE A 246 3.33 10.27 8.22
N ASN A 247 2.78 9.71 7.14
CA ASN A 247 3.30 8.49 6.52
C ASN A 247 4.67 8.68 5.86
N TYR A 248 5.07 9.94 5.61
CA TYR A 248 6.33 10.30 4.97
C TYR A 248 7.43 10.73 5.96
N ILE A 249 7.15 10.65 7.27
CA ILE A 249 8.14 10.88 8.31
C ILE A 249 8.94 9.60 8.49
N ASN A 250 10.26 9.70 8.44
CA ASN A 250 11.13 8.55 8.61
C ASN A 250 11.12 8.10 10.09
N PRO A 251 10.65 6.88 10.41
CA PRO A 251 10.54 6.42 11.79
C PRO A 251 11.89 6.13 12.45
N ALA A 252 12.97 5.96 11.68
CA ALA A 252 14.29 5.61 12.21
C ALA A 252 15.04 6.82 12.79
N ASN A 253 14.84 8.01 12.23
CA ASN A 253 15.57 9.23 12.60
C ASN A 253 14.66 10.45 12.81
N GLY A 254 13.35 10.33 12.60
CA GLY A 254 12.40 11.43 12.73
C GLY A 254 12.48 12.47 11.61
N ASP A 255 13.13 12.17 10.48
CA ASP A 255 13.26 13.12 9.37
C ASP A 255 11.89 13.44 8.74
N THR A 256 11.55 14.73 8.71
CA THR A 256 10.28 15.27 8.21
C THR A 256 10.39 15.82 6.78
N SER A 257 11.57 15.76 6.16
CA SER A 257 11.82 16.27 4.80
C SER A 257 10.83 15.67 3.78
N GLY A 258 10.55 14.37 3.86
CA GLY A 258 9.58 13.69 3.01
C GLY A 258 8.16 14.25 3.13
N ALA A 259 7.71 14.56 4.35
CA ALA A 259 6.39 15.13 4.61
C ALA A 259 6.28 16.57 4.08
N ILE A 260 7.34 17.37 4.26
CA ILE A 260 7.41 18.75 3.74
C ILE A 260 7.39 18.74 2.19
N ASN A 261 8.15 17.85 1.57
CA ASN A 261 8.19 17.69 0.12
C ASN A 261 6.83 17.26 -0.44
N ALA A 262 6.15 16.32 0.25
CA ALA A 262 4.79 15.93 -0.09
C ALA A 262 3.80 17.11 0.03
N LEU A 263 3.95 17.96 1.05
CA LEU A 263 3.11 19.15 1.23
C LEU A 263 3.28 20.16 0.09
N ILE A 264 4.53 20.40 -0.33
CA ILE A 264 4.82 21.27 -1.47
C ILE A 264 4.18 20.71 -2.74
N ALA A 265 4.35 19.41 -3.01
CA ALA A 265 3.79 18.77 -4.18
C ALA A 265 2.25 18.80 -4.20
N VAL A 266 1.62 18.52 -3.05
CA VAL A 266 0.17 18.64 -2.86
C VAL A 266 -0.31 20.07 -3.09
N GLY A 267 0.39 21.06 -2.52
CA GLY A 267 0.05 22.47 -2.70
C GLY A 267 0.07 22.90 -4.17
N VAL A 268 1.11 22.49 -4.92
CA VAL A 268 1.21 22.75 -6.37
C VAL A 268 0.11 22.02 -7.14
N ALA A 269 -0.15 20.74 -6.84
CA ALA A 269 -1.21 19.97 -7.48
C ALA A 269 -2.59 20.61 -7.28
N MET A 270 -2.88 21.05 -6.06
CA MET A 270 -4.11 21.75 -5.72
C MET A 270 -4.22 23.08 -6.47
N ALA A 271 -3.15 23.87 -6.51
CA ALA A 271 -3.13 25.16 -7.21
C ALA A 271 -3.39 24.97 -8.72
N VAL A 272 -2.70 24.01 -9.36
CA VAL A 272 -2.90 23.69 -10.79
C VAL A 272 -4.34 23.24 -11.05
N SER A 273 -4.84 22.27 -10.29
CA SER A 273 -6.21 21.78 -10.43
C SER A 273 -7.25 22.88 -10.23
N PHE A 274 -7.06 23.73 -9.22
CA PHE A 274 -7.98 24.82 -8.91
C PHE A 274 -7.99 25.84 -10.05
N VAL A 275 -6.83 26.38 -10.43
CA VAL A 275 -6.72 27.40 -11.48
C VAL A 275 -7.27 26.89 -12.81
N LEU A 276 -6.90 25.68 -13.23
CA LEU A 276 -7.39 25.10 -14.50
C LEU A 276 -8.89 24.84 -14.51
N THR A 277 -9.52 24.66 -13.34
CA THR A 277 -10.98 24.52 -13.23
C THR A 277 -11.71 25.88 -13.26
N PHE A 278 -11.02 26.94 -12.82
CA PHE A 278 -11.56 28.30 -12.82
C PHE A 278 -11.56 28.94 -14.19
N VAL A 279 -10.51 28.70 -14.98
CA VAL A 279 -10.45 29.07 -16.41
C VAL A 279 -11.55 28.31 -17.18
#